data_AF-A0A257JVW9-F1
#
_entry.id   AF-A0A257JVW9-F1
#
_cell.length_a   1.000
_cell.length_b   1.000
_cell.length_c   1.000
_cell.angle_alpha   90.00
_cell.angle_beta   90.00
_cell.angle_gamma   90.00
#
_symmetry.space_group_name_H-M   'P 1'
#
loop_
_entity.id
_entity.type
_entity.pdbx_description
1 polymer ?
#
loop_
_entity_poly.entity_id
_entity_poly.type
_entity_poly.pdbx_seq_one_letter_code
_entity_poly.pdbx_strand_id
1 'polypeptide(L)'
;MTANHDERATARVAPTTTSISNIIGAYKSLVFNACLEVHKRNNTKMGKLWQRNYYERIIRDDRAYQNIRQYIIDNPSNWGKDSLKQK
;
A
#
# COMPACT_ATOMS: atom_id res chain seq x y z
N MET A 1 47.17 -7.96 32.65
CA MET A 1 46.58 -8.13 31.30
C MET A 1 45.20 -8.74 31.47
N THR A 2 44.17 -7.92 31.50
CA THR A 2 42.77 -8.38 31.45
C THR A 2 42.12 -7.70 30.27
N ALA A 3 41.95 -8.43 29.18
CA ALA A 3 41.26 -7.95 27.99
C ALA A 3 39.74 -8.05 28.25
N ASN A 4 39.09 -6.92 28.49
CA ASN A 4 37.63 -6.82 28.50
C ASN A 4 37.12 -7.00 27.06
N HIS A 5 36.71 -8.21 26.71
CA HIS A 5 35.93 -8.49 25.51
C HIS A 5 34.45 -8.44 25.86
N ASP A 6 33.91 -7.24 25.97
CA ASP A 6 32.46 -6.99 26.04
C ASP A 6 32.07 -5.88 25.05
N GLU A 7 32.51 -6.01 23.80
CA GLU A 7 31.84 -5.37 22.67
C GLU A 7 30.86 -6.37 22.05
N ARG A 8 29.71 -6.54 22.69
CA ARG A 8 28.56 -7.14 22.00
C ARG A 8 28.02 -6.13 21.01
N ALA A 9 28.19 -6.41 19.72
CA ALA A 9 27.51 -5.68 18.66
C ALA A 9 26.00 -5.70 18.92
N THR A 10 25.41 -4.52 19.17
CA THR A 10 23.95 -4.39 19.19
C THR A 10 23.42 -4.70 17.80
N ALA A 11 22.42 -5.57 17.70
CA ALA A 11 21.64 -5.75 16.49
C ALA A 11 20.80 -4.49 16.27
N ARG A 12 21.45 -3.39 15.84
CA ARG A 12 20.75 -2.29 15.18
C ARG A 12 20.14 -2.92 13.94
N VAL A 13 18.83 -3.21 14.00
CA VAL A 13 18.04 -3.47 12.81
C VAL A 13 18.34 -2.29 11.90
N ALA A 14 19.04 -2.55 10.79
CA ALA A 14 19.34 -1.54 9.78
C ALA A 14 18.02 -0.81 9.48
N PRO A 15 18.00 0.53 9.39
CA PRO A 15 16.78 1.28 9.11
C PRO A 15 16.16 0.65 7.87
N THR A 16 15.04 -0.04 8.06
CA THR A 16 14.42 -0.81 6.99
C THR A 16 13.99 0.22 5.97
N THR A 17 14.64 0.13 4.81
CA THR A 17 14.27 0.81 3.58
C THR A 17 12.75 0.89 3.49
N THR A 18 12.21 2.09 3.25
CA THR A 18 10.78 2.39 3.24
C THR A 18 9.99 1.24 2.60
N SER A 19 9.28 0.45 3.42
CA SER A 19 8.54 -0.71 2.93
C SER A 19 7.35 -0.27 2.08
N ILE A 20 6.94 -1.12 1.15
CA ILE A 20 5.72 -0.93 0.34
C ILE A 20 4.50 -0.65 1.25
N SER A 21 4.40 -1.33 2.40
CA SER A 21 3.34 -1.13 3.38
C SER A 21 3.35 0.28 3.97
N ASN A 22 4.51 0.85 4.26
CA ASN A 22 4.64 2.22 4.77
C ASN A 22 4.22 3.25 3.71
N ILE A 23 4.60 3.05 2.46
CA ILE A 23 4.23 3.92 1.34
C ILE A 23 2.71 3.92 1.14
N ILE A 24 2.11 2.74 1.05
CA ILE A 24 0.65 2.60 0.85
C ILE A 24 -0.12 3.12 2.07
N GLY A 25 0.39 2.89 3.28
CA GLY A 25 -0.18 3.44 4.51
C GLY A 25 -0.19 4.97 4.52
N ALA A 26 0.95 5.59 4.19
CA ALA A 26 1.05 7.05 4.10
C ALA A 26 0.10 7.60 3.02
N TYR A 27 0.08 7.00 1.83
CA TYR A 27 -0.82 7.41 0.75
C TYR A 27 -2.30 7.35 1.17
N LYS A 28 -2.76 6.20 1.71
CA LYS A 28 -4.14 6.03 2.16
C LYS A 28 -4.52 7.02 3.25
N SER A 29 -3.59 7.34 4.15
CA SER A 29 -3.79 8.32 5.23
C SER A 29 -3.96 9.75 4.68
N LEU A 30 -3.05 10.18 3.80
CA LEU A 30 -3.08 11.52 3.21
C LEU A 30 -4.37 11.76 2.42
N VAL A 31 -4.75 10.81 1.57
CA VAL A 31 -6.00 10.90 0.80
C VAL A 31 -7.22 10.87 1.71
N PHE A 32 -7.24 10.00 2.73
CA PHE A 32 -8.36 9.95 3.68
C PHE A 32 -8.55 11.29 4.38
N ASN A 33 -7.46 11.90 4.86
CA ASN A 33 -7.53 13.21 5.53
C ASN A 33 -8.02 14.30 4.57
N ALA A 34 -7.53 14.32 3.33
CA ALA A 34 -8.02 15.27 2.33
C ALA A 34 -9.53 15.12 2.07
N CYS A 35 -10.01 13.87 1.91
CA CYS A 35 -11.44 13.60 1.75
C CYS A 35 -12.24 13.98 3.00
N LEU A 36 -11.71 13.72 4.20
CA LEU A 36 -12.37 14.05 5.46
C LEU A 36 -12.58 15.56 5.59
N GLU A 37 -11.59 16.36 5.21
CA GLU A 37 -11.71 17.82 5.22
C GLU A 37 -12.81 18.32 4.28
N VAL A 38 -12.96 17.72 3.10
CA VAL A 38 -14.08 18.03 2.19
C VAL A 38 -15.42 17.73 2.84
N HIS A 39 -15.56 16.56 3.49
CA HIS A 39 -16.82 16.17 4.13
C HIS A 39 -17.17 17.08 5.31
N LYS A 40 -16.17 17.45 6.14
CA LYS A 40 -16.33 18.40 7.23
C LYS A 40 -16.82 19.76 6.74
N ARG A 41 -16.21 20.30 5.67
CA ARG A 41 -16.63 21.58 5.06
C ARG A 41 -18.06 21.54 4.55
N ASN A 42 -18.49 20.39 4.04
CA ASN A 42 -19.85 20.19 3.55
C ASN A 42 -20.85 19.77 4.65
N ASN A 43 -20.43 19.73 5.92
CA ASN A 43 -21.22 19.23 7.05
C ASN A 43 -21.83 17.83 6.81
N THR A 44 -21.07 16.97 6.14
CA THR A 44 -21.46 15.59 5.82
C THR A 44 -20.58 14.59 6.59
N LYS A 45 -21.13 13.41 6.88
CA LYS A 45 -20.35 12.32 7.48
C LYS A 45 -19.62 11.54 6.39
N MET A 46 -18.33 11.31 6.60
CA MET A 46 -17.53 10.46 5.72
C MET A 46 -17.71 8.99 6.12
N GLY A 47 -17.94 8.12 5.13
CA GLY A 47 -17.98 6.68 5.31
C GLY A 47 -16.60 6.02 5.25
N LYS A 48 -16.58 4.68 5.21
CA LYS A 48 -15.36 3.90 5.00
C LYS A 48 -14.85 4.10 3.56
N LEU A 49 -13.69 4.72 3.40
CA LEU A 49 -13.09 4.96 2.08
C LEU A 49 -12.30 3.77 1.55
N TRP A 50 -11.55 3.09 2.41
CA TRP A 50 -10.61 2.05 2.00
C TRP A 50 -11.08 0.64 2.36
N GLN A 51 -10.91 -0.30 1.45
CA GLN A 51 -10.87 -1.72 1.80
C GLN A 51 -9.64 -2.04 2.65
N ARG A 52 -9.75 -3.05 3.51
CA ARG A 52 -8.66 -3.51 4.37
C ARG A 52 -7.57 -4.14 3.49
N ASN A 53 -6.31 -3.90 3.85
CA ASN A 53 -5.11 -4.35 3.12
C ASN A 53 -5.02 -3.77 1.69
N TYR A 54 -4.06 -4.27 0.92
CA TYR A 54 -3.86 -3.94 -0.49
C TYR A 54 -3.36 -5.20 -1.20
N TYR A 55 -3.61 -5.29 -2.51
CA TYR A 55 -3.09 -6.37 -3.33
C TYR A 55 -1.68 -6.04 -3.77
N GLU A 56 -0.76 -6.98 -3.59
CA GLU A 56 0.62 -6.88 -4.07
C GLU A 56 1.01 -8.15 -4.82
N ARG A 57 1.76 -7.98 -5.91
CA ARG A 57 2.32 -9.08 -6.70
C ARG A 57 3.66 -8.66 -7.28
N ILE A 58 4.68 -9.49 -7.05
CA ILE A 58 6.01 -9.28 -7.62
C ILE A 58 5.99 -9.73 -9.09
N ILE A 59 6.43 -8.85 -9.98
CA ILE A 59 6.61 -9.13 -11.42
C ILE A 59 8.02 -9.68 -11.61
N ARG A 60 8.13 -10.91 -12.10
CA ARG A 60 9.41 -11.64 -12.19
C ARG A 60 9.86 -11.93 -13.62
N ASP A 61 8.99 -11.71 -14.59
CA ASP A 61 9.24 -11.97 -16.01
C ASP A 61 8.42 -11.04 -16.89
N ASP A 62 8.79 -10.97 -18.17
CA ASP A 62 8.17 -10.07 -19.14
C ASP A 62 6.71 -10.45 -19.42
N ARG A 63 6.37 -11.75 -19.45
CA ARG A 63 4.98 -12.19 -19.65
C ARG A 63 4.07 -11.69 -18.53
N ALA A 64 4.51 -11.78 -17.28
CA ALA A 64 3.80 -11.23 -16.13
C ALA A 64 3.65 -9.70 -16.23
N TYR A 65 4.70 -9.01 -16.67
CA TYR A 65 4.65 -7.56 -16.91
C TYR A 65 3.60 -7.20 -17.96
N GLN A 66 3.64 -7.82 -19.14
CA GLN A 66 2.69 -7.55 -20.22
C GLN A 66 1.25 -7.82 -19.78
N ASN A 67 1.00 -8.94 -19.10
CA ASN A 67 -0.33 -9.28 -18.62
C ASN A 67 -0.87 -8.27 -17.61
N ILE A 68 -0.05 -7.84 -16.64
CA ILE A 68 -0.47 -6.86 -15.62
C ILE A 68 -0.69 -5.49 -16.26
N ARG A 69 0.18 -5.07 -17.17
CA ARG A 69 0.02 -3.82 -17.93
C ARG A 69 -1.29 -3.82 -18.72
N GLN A 70 -1.56 -4.90 -19.45
CA GLN A 70 -2.77 -5.03 -20.24
C GLN A 70 -4.02 -5.04 -19.34
N TYR A 71 -3.97 -5.76 -18.21
CA TYR A 71 -5.04 -5.74 -17.22
C TYR A 71 -5.36 -4.32 -16.72
N ILE A 72 -4.35 -3.51 -16.39
CA ILE A 72 -4.56 -2.13 -15.92
C ILE A 72 -5.26 -1.28 -16.98
N ILE A 73 -4.88 -1.43 -18.25
CA ILE A 73 -5.47 -0.69 -19.38
C ILE A 73 -6.91 -1.13 -19.63
N ASP A 74 -7.18 -2.43 -19.56
CA ASP A 74 -8.48 -3.00 -19.94
C ASP A 74 -9.50 -2.93 -18.79
N ASN A 75 -9.05 -2.88 -17.54
CA ASN A 75 -9.92 -2.94 -16.36
C ASN A 75 -11.04 -1.89 -16.34
N PRO A 76 -10.83 -0.60 -16.68
CA PRO A 76 -11.91 0.38 -16.75
C PRO A 76 -13.06 -0.06 -17.66
N SER A 77 -12.75 -0.66 -18.81
CA SER A 77 -13.74 -1.15 -19.77
C SER A 77 -14.44 -2.45 -19.31
N ASN A 78 -13.72 -3.27 -18.54
CA ASN A 78 -14.20 -4.53 -18.02
C ASN A 78 -14.92 -4.41 -16.67
N TRP A 79 -14.88 -3.23 -16.03
CA TRP A 79 -15.46 -3.01 -14.71
C TRP A 79 -16.94 -3.38 -14.62
N GLY A 80 -17.73 -3.12 -15.66
CA GLY A 80 -19.15 -3.47 -15.71
C GLY A 80 -19.43 -4.98 -15.69
N LYS A 81 -18.45 -5.78 -16.12
CA LYS A 81 -18.54 -7.24 -16.29
C LYS A 81 -17.96 -8.01 -15.10
N ASP A 82 -17.40 -7.29 -14.11
CA ASP A 82 -16.77 -7.91 -12.95
C ASP A 82 -17.82 -8.53 -12.02
N SER A 83 -17.77 -9.86 -11.89
CA SER A 83 -18.63 -10.66 -11.02
C SER A 83 -18.10 -10.76 -9.59
N LEU A 84 -16.87 -10.30 -9.30
CA LEU A 84 -16.27 -10.30 -7.97
C LEU A 84 -16.61 -9.05 -7.15
N LYS A 85 -17.48 -8.18 -7.65
CA LYS A 85 -18.04 -7.07 -6.87
C LYS A 85 -18.77 -7.64 -5.66
N GLN A 86 -18.13 -7.59 -4.50
CA GLN A 86 -18.82 -7.91 -3.25
C GLN A 86 -19.91 -6.84 -3.03
N LYS A 87 -21.13 -7.32 -2.72
CA LYS A 87 -22.29 -6.52 -2.36
C LYS A 87 -22.03 -5.66 -1.12
#